data_AF-A0A1G4JBX0-F1
#
_entry.id   AF-A0A1G4JBX0-F1
#
_cell.length_a   1.000
_cell.length_b   1.000
_cell.length_c   1.000
_cell.angle_alpha   90.00
_cell.angle_beta   90.00
_cell.angle_gamma   90.00
#
_symmetry.space_group_name_H-M   'P 1'
#
loop_
_entity.id
_entity.type
_entity.pdbx_description
1 polymer ?
#
loop_
_entity_poly.entity_id
_entity_poly.type
_entity_poly.pdbx_seq_one_letter_code
_entity_poly.pdbx_strand_id
1 'polypeptide(L)'
;MPTTKEHKIEDSIEASNDPQALLRARLADIVLLSRSGVPTGALARLQESPQARTALFELIAAANHQIPESETIGHGLRLLREVLVSVYARDGNRSNSHFITFCIDVFLLSLKYHISNKQPTRVAPILIFVATHQELATDPRCVEILACYVLYISHMDNDVAKSVEICIQFLHDSKLKDTCLRLSLIYCARTEPLANWFEIVAATPESSLLRQFIEALPAFEHVKSKYLAELSRCYNQISLAFLSGKYFHGLFQDLETVVATLGILQESKTHGKTVKFKRAVSTTR
;
A
#
# COMPACT_ATOMS: atom_id res chain seq x y z
N MET A 1 -44.40 17.89 11.13
CA MET A 1 -44.10 17.06 12.30
C MET A 1 -43.42 15.78 11.83
N PRO A 2 -42.09 15.69 11.87
CA PRO A 2 -41.39 14.42 11.69
C PRO A 2 -41.23 13.82 13.09
N THR A 3 -42.00 12.79 13.42
CA THR A 3 -41.88 12.13 14.72
C THR A 3 -41.84 10.63 14.54
N THR A 4 -40.97 10.02 15.34
CA THR A 4 -40.98 8.63 15.83
C THR A 4 -40.13 7.58 15.10
N LYS A 5 -39.60 7.80 13.89
CA LYS A 5 -38.70 6.80 13.24
C LYS A 5 -37.20 7.12 13.31
N GLU A 6 -36.80 8.40 13.23
CA GLU A 6 -35.38 8.79 13.26
C GLU A 6 -34.77 8.60 14.66
N HIS A 7 -35.46 9.02 15.73
CA HIS A 7 -34.99 8.78 17.11
C HIS A 7 -34.86 7.31 17.49
N LYS A 8 -35.68 6.42 16.92
CA LYS A 8 -35.63 4.98 17.28
C LYS A 8 -34.39 4.27 16.74
N ILE A 9 -33.78 4.82 15.69
CA ILE A 9 -32.54 4.31 15.09
C ILE A 9 -31.34 4.85 15.88
N GLU A 10 -31.36 6.14 16.27
CA GLU A 10 -30.32 6.74 17.12
C GLU A 10 -30.19 6.01 18.48
N ASP A 11 -31.32 5.71 19.15
CA ASP A 11 -31.32 4.98 20.42
C ASP A 11 -30.85 3.51 20.30
N SER A 12 -31.01 2.90 19.13
CA SER A 12 -30.57 1.50 18.89
C SER A 12 -29.09 1.41 18.51
N ILE A 13 -28.52 2.49 17.96
CA ILE A 13 -27.10 2.60 17.62
C ILE A 13 -26.26 2.80 18.89
N GLU A 14 -26.74 3.60 19.85
CA GLU A 14 -26.02 3.83 21.12
C GLU A 14 -25.93 2.58 22.02
N ALA A 15 -26.74 1.54 21.78
CA ALA A 15 -26.73 0.29 22.55
C ALA A 15 -25.74 -0.77 22.03
N SER A 16 -25.10 -0.55 20.87
CA SER A 16 -24.14 -1.50 20.30
C SER A 16 -22.70 -1.12 20.66
N ASN A 17 -22.03 -1.94 21.46
CA ASN A 17 -20.58 -1.82 21.72
C ASN A 17 -19.71 -2.39 20.58
N ASP A 18 -20.29 -2.70 19.41
CA ASP A 18 -19.57 -3.21 18.24
C ASP A 18 -19.20 -2.06 17.28
N PRO A 19 -17.92 -1.65 17.20
CA PRO A 19 -17.44 -0.64 16.27
C PRO A 19 -17.83 -0.88 14.80
N GLN A 20 -17.93 -2.14 14.35
CA GLN A 20 -18.33 -2.43 12.96
C GLN A 20 -19.81 -2.14 12.72
N ALA A 21 -20.69 -2.51 13.66
CA ALA A 21 -22.11 -2.21 13.57
C ALA A 21 -22.36 -0.70 13.60
N LEU A 22 -21.70 0.01 14.51
CA LEU A 22 -21.73 1.47 14.61
C LEU A 22 -21.25 2.14 13.31
N LEU A 23 -20.13 1.67 12.74
CA LEU A 23 -19.59 2.22 11.50
C LEU A 23 -20.53 1.99 10.32
N ARG A 24 -21.08 0.77 10.18
CA ARG A 24 -22.05 0.45 9.13
C ARG A 24 -23.29 1.33 9.22
N ALA A 25 -23.83 1.53 10.41
CA ALA A 25 -24.99 2.40 10.61
C ALA A 25 -24.69 3.84 10.16
N ARG A 26 -23.58 4.42 10.63
CA ARG A 26 -23.17 5.78 10.23
C ARG A 26 -22.93 5.92 8.73
N LEU A 27 -22.33 4.91 8.09
CA LEU A 27 -22.09 4.95 6.64
C LEU A 27 -23.37 4.74 5.83
N ALA A 28 -24.30 3.89 6.27
CA ALA A 28 -25.56 3.66 5.59
C ALA A 28 -26.38 4.95 5.46
N ASP A 29 -26.47 5.74 6.54
CA ASP A 29 -27.15 7.03 6.55
C ASP A 29 -26.51 8.03 5.57
N ILE A 30 -25.18 8.03 5.47
CA ILE A 30 -24.45 8.95 4.58
C ILE A 30 -24.59 8.52 3.10
N VAL A 31 -24.54 7.22 2.80
CA VAL A 31 -24.59 6.67 1.42
C VAL A 31 -26.00 6.72 0.81
N LEU A 32 -27.04 6.47 1.59
CA LEU A 32 -28.44 6.57 1.12
C LEU A 32 -28.78 8.01 0.71
N LEU A 33 -28.21 8.99 1.40
CA LEU A 33 -28.57 10.39 1.24
C LEU A 33 -27.66 11.13 0.23
N SER A 34 -26.41 10.70 0.03
CA SER A 34 -25.47 11.31 -0.94
C SER A 34 -25.86 11.12 -2.41
N ARG A 35 -26.71 10.12 -2.71
CA ARG A 35 -27.26 9.88 -4.08
C ARG A 35 -28.32 10.89 -4.50
N SER A 36 -28.80 11.75 -3.59
CA SER A 36 -29.86 12.73 -3.87
C SER A 36 -29.37 14.09 -4.40
N GLY A 37 -28.05 14.27 -4.56
CA GLY A 37 -27.44 15.47 -5.16
C GLY A 37 -27.42 16.72 -4.26
N VAL A 38 -27.97 16.65 -3.05
CA VAL A 38 -27.95 17.73 -2.05
C VAL A 38 -26.97 17.37 -0.93
N PRO A 39 -26.06 18.27 -0.50
CA PRO A 39 -25.20 18.03 0.65
C PRO A 39 -26.05 17.69 1.88
N THR A 40 -25.87 16.49 2.40
CA THR A 40 -26.66 15.99 3.53
C THR A 40 -26.20 16.68 4.81
N GLY A 41 -27.07 16.82 5.82
CA GLY A 41 -26.66 17.39 7.11
C GLY A 41 -25.49 16.63 7.76
N ALA A 42 -25.40 15.32 7.54
CA ALA A 42 -24.28 14.49 8.00
C ALA A 42 -22.97 14.77 7.25
N LEU A 43 -23.01 14.92 5.92
CA LEU A 43 -21.82 15.28 5.13
C LEU A 43 -21.37 16.71 5.41
N ALA A 44 -22.32 17.66 5.50
CA ALA A 44 -22.05 19.04 5.88
C ALA A 44 -21.41 19.10 7.27
N ARG A 45 -21.92 18.33 8.24
CA ARG A 45 -21.32 18.21 9.58
C ARG A 45 -19.88 17.70 9.52
N LEU A 46 -19.58 16.70 8.68
CA LEU A 46 -18.21 16.22 8.51
C LEU A 46 -17.29 17.26 7.85
N GLN A 47 -17.82 18.10 6.96
CA GLN A 47 -17.07 19.18 6.34
C GLN A 47 -16.81 20.35 7.31
N GLU A 48 -17.77 20.65 8.19
CA GLU A 48 -17.72 21.81 9.09
C GLU A 48 -17.06 21.50 10.44
N SER A 49 -17.26 20.31 11.01
CA SER A 49 -16.82 19.98 12.37
C SER A 49 -15.56 19.09 12.39
N PRO A 50 -14.44 19.58 12.95
CA PRO A 50 -13.27 18.75 13.25
C PRO A 50 -13.61 17.54 14.13
N GLN A 51 -14.45 17.73 15.15
CA GLN A 51 -14.82 16.67 16.10
C GLN A 51 -15.58 15.54 15.42
N ALA A 52 -16.46 15.86 14.46
CA ALA A 52 -17.17 14.84 13.69
C ALA A 52 -16.21 13.98 12.85
N ARG A 53 -15.17 14.59 12.27
CA ARG A 53 -14.13 13.87 11.52
C ARG A 53 -13.31 12.98 12.44
N THR A 54 -12.86 13.50 13.57
CA THR A 54 -12.11 12.74 14.58
C THR A 54 -12.90 11.53 15.07
N ALA A 55 -14.17 11.71 15.45
CA ALA A 55 -15.02 10.62 15.92
C ALA A 55 -15.23 9.53 14.85
N LEU A 56 -15.38 9.91 13.58
CA LEU A 56 -15.47 8.93 12.49
C LEU A 56 -14.14 8.18 12.29
N PHE A 57 -13.01 8.89 12.36
CA PHE A 57 -11.69 8.27 12.24
C PHE A 57 -11.41 7.27 13.38
N GLU A 58 -11.70 7.64 14.62
CA GLU A 58 -11.57 6.75 15.79
C GLU A 58 -12.43 5.50 15.64
N LEU A 59 -13.66 5.65 15.15
CA LEU A 59 -14.55 4.51 14.91
C LEU A 59 -14.00 3.58 13.83
N ILE A 60 -13.46 4.13 12.74
CA ILE A 60 -12.80 3.37 11.67
C ILE A 60 -11.57 2.64 12.22
N ALA A 61 -10.72 3.32 13.00
CA ALA A 61 -9.53 2.74 13.59
C ALA A 61 -9.88 1.58 14.53
N ALA A 62 -10.86 1.76 15.41
CA ALA A 62 -11.36 0.72 16.31
C ALA A 62 -11.92 -0.49 15.53
N ALA A 63 -12.73 -0.24 14.49
CA ALA A 63 -13.28 -1.27 13.62
C ALA A 63 -12.17 -2.03 12.84
N ASN A 64 -11.12 -1.33 12.42
CA ASN A 64 -9.96 -1.91 11.73
C ASN A 64 -9.10 -2.80 12.63
N HIS A 65 -9.02 -2.52 13.93
CA HIS A 65 -8.37 -3.43 14.87
C HIS A 65 -9.12 -4.75 15.05
N GLN A 66 -10.44 -4.76 14.87
CA GLN A 66 -11.26 -5.96 15.05
C GLN A 66 -11.36 -6.82 13.78
N ILE A 67 -11.65 -6.20 12.63
CA ILE A 67 -11.81 -6.90 11.35
C ILE A 67 -11.09 -6.10 10.24
N PRO A 68 -9.75 -6.24 10.11
CA PRO A 68 -8.93 -5.41 9.22
C PRO A 68 -9.31 -5.47 7.73
N GLU A 69 -10.03 -6.51 7.31
CA GLU A 69 -10.40 -6.77 5.92
C GLU A 69 -11.82 -6.30 5.56
N SER A 70 -12.55 -5.70 6.52
CA SER A 70 -13.94 -5.28 6.31
C SER A 70 -14.02 -4.19 5.23
N GLU A 71 -14.85 -4.41 4.20
CA GLU A 71 -15.14 -3.41 3.16
C GLU A 71 -15.72 -2.10 3.74
N THR A 72 -16.39 -2.21 4.89
CA THR A 72 -16.96 -1.05 5.60
C THR A 72 -15.86 -0.06 6.01
N ILE A 73 -14.68 -0.57 6.41
CA ILE A 73 -13.52 0.27 6.73
C ILE A 73 -13.03 1.00 5.48
N GLY A 74 -12.91 0.29 4.36
CA GLY A 74 -12.52 0.87 3.08
C GLY A 74 -13.45 2.00 2.63
N HIS A 75 -14.77 1.83 2.81
CA HIS A 75 -15.77 2.87 2.55
C HIS A 75 -15.63 4.07 3.49
N GLY A 76 -15.47 3.84 4.80
CA GLY A 76 -15.28 4.91 5.77
C GLY A 76 -14.02 5.73 5.52
N LEU A 77 -12.90 5.06 5.21
CA LEU A 77 -11.65 5.72 4.86
C LEU A 77 -11.78 6.53 3.57
N ARG A 78 -12.46 5.99 2.55
CA ARG A 78 -12.72 6.73 1.31
C ARG A 78 -13.53 8.00 1.58
N LEU A 79 -14.62 7.89 2.35
CA LEU A 79 -15.45 9.04 2.71
C LEU A 79 -14.64 10.11 3.44
N LEU A 80 -13.85 9.72 4.44
CA LEU A 80 -12.99 10.66 5.15
C LEU A 80 -12.01 11.36 4.21
N ARG A 81 -11.36 10.63 3.29
CA ARG A 81 -10.47 11.26 2.31
C ARG A 81 -11.18 12.25 1.40
N GLU A 82 -12.38 11.93 0.91
CA GLU A 82 -13.18 12.84 0.08
C GLU A 82 -13.56 14.12 0.86
N VAL A 83 -13.97 13.97 2.13
CA VAL A 83 -14.23 15.10 3.03
C VAL A 83 -12.96 15.93 3.22
N LEU A 84 -11.82 15.30 3.52
CA LEU A 84 -10.56 15.99 3.72
C LEU A 84 -10.14 16.80 2.49
N VAL A 85 -10.20 16.21 1.29
CA VAL A 85 -9.92 16.92 0.03
C VAL A 85 -10.83 18.14 -0.12
N SER A 86 -12.13 18.00 0.19
CA SER A 86 -13.09 19.11 0.08
C SER A 86 -12.86 20.24 1.09
N VAL A 87 -12.36 19.90 2.29
CA VAL A 87 -12.09 20.86 3.37
C VAL A 87 -10.71 21.51 3.19
N TYR A 88 -9.75 20.78 2.64
CA TYR A 88 -8.39 21.23 2.38
C TYR A 88 -8.35 22.42 1.40
N ALA A 89 -9.26 22.43 0.43
CA ALA A 89 -9.37 23.52 -0.54
C ALA A 89 -9.85 24.85 0.07
N ARG A 90 -10.44 24.84 1.29
CA ARG A 90 -10.98 26.03 1.96
C ARG A 90 -9.86 26.83 2.65
N ASP A 91 -10.01 28.15 2.67
CA ASP A 91 -9.02 29.07 3.25
C ASP A 91 -8.72 28.75 4.73
N GLY A 92 -7.44 28.85 5.11
CA GLY A 92 -6.95 28.66 6.48
C GLY A 92 -6.68 27.22 6.92
N ASN A 93 -7.20 26.20 6.23
CA ASN A 93 -6.96 24.79 6.61
C ASN A 93 -5.57 24.29 6.21
N ARG A 94 -4.98 24.82 5.13
CA ARG A 94 -3.65 24.39 4.65
C ARG A 94 -2.53 24.72 5.64
N SER A 95 -2.68 25.84 6.35
CA SER A 95 -1.77 26.28 7.41
C SER A 95 -2.12 25.74 8.79
N ASN A 96 -3.24 25.02 8.94
CA ASN A 96 -3.67 24.49 10.24
C ASN A 96 -2.95 23.18 10.54
N SER A 97 -1.94 23.23 11.41
CA SER A 97 -1.11 22.08 11.78
C SER A 97 -1.88 20.88 12.33
N HIS A 98 -2.98 21.11 13.06
CA HIS A 98 -3.85 20.04 13.56
C HIS A 98 -4.59 19.36 12.43
N PHE A 99 -5.08 20.12 11.45
CA PHE A 99 -5.75 19.57 10.28
C PHE A 99 -4.78 18.80 9.38
N ILE A 100 -3.57 19.32 9.15
CA ILE A 100 -2.51 18.63 8.41
C ILE A 100 -2.15 17.32 9.08
N THR A 101 -1.95 17.32 10.40
CA THR A 101 -1.69 16.10 11.19
C THR A 101 -2.81 15.08 11.02
N PHE A 102 -4.07 15.51 11.15
CA PHE A 102 -5.21 14.63 10.96
C PHE A 102 -5.27 14.04 9.53
N CYS A 103 -4.94 14.83 8.50
CA CYS A 103 -4.86 14.33 7.12
C CYS A 103 -3.81 13.21 6.99
N ILE A 104 -2.63 13.41 7.58
CA ILE A 104 -1.54 12.43 7.55
C ILE A 104 -1.96 11.14 8.23
N ASP A 105 -2.60 11.21 9.39
CA ASP A 105 -3.07 10.03 10.13
C ASP A 105 -4.11 9.23 9.32
N VAL A 106 -5.06 9.92 8.67
CA VAL A 106 -6.07 9.30 7.80
C VAL A 106 -5.42 8.67 6.57
N PHE A 107 -4.45 9.32 5.95
CA PHE A 107 -3.74 8.80 4.77
C PHE A 107 -2.85 7.60 5.13
N LEU A 108 -2.13 7.64 6.25
CA LEU A 108 -1.34 6.50 6.72
C LEU A 108 -2.22 5.27 7.01
N LEU A 109 -3.35 5.44 7.71
CA LEU A 109 -4.27 4.34 7.95
C LEU A 109 -4.86 3.81 6.63
N SER A 110 -5.19 4.71 5.70
CA SER A 110 -5.68 4.33 4.37
C SER A 110 -4.68 3.53 3.55
N LEU A 111 -3.41 3.94 3.56
CA LEU A 111 -2.33 3.21 2.87
C LEU A 111 -2.14 1.83 3.46
N LYS A 112 -2.00 1.74 4.79
CA LYS A 112 -1.84 0.45 5.49
C LYS A 112 -2.99 -0.49 5.19
N TYR A 113 -4.23 -0.01 5.25
CA TYR A 113 -5.43 -0.80 4.91
C TYR A 113 -5.39 -1.33 3.47
N HIS A 114 -5.08 -0.51 2.48
CA HIS A 114 -5.06 -0.97 1.09
C HIS A 114 -3.88 -1.90 0.80
N ILE A 115 -2.72 -1.69 1.44
CA ILE A 115 -1.55 -2.57 1.33
C ILE A 115 -1.83 -3.95 1.93
N SER A 116 -2.38 -4.00 3.16
CA SER A 116 -2.70 -5.27 3.82
C SER A 116 -3.74 -6.08 3.04
N ASN A 117 -4.70 -5.40 2.43
CA ASN A 117 -5.75 -6.02 1.61
C ASN A 117 -5.32 -6.27 0.15
N LYS A 118 -4.03 -6.19 -0.18
CA LYS A 118 -3.47 -6.43 -1.52
C LYS A 118 -4.16 -5.60 -2.63
N GLN A 119 -4.49 -4.35 -2.32
CA GLN A 119 -5.12 -3.38 -3.23
C GLN A 119 -4.19 -2.17 -3.49
N PRO A 120 -2.94 -2.37 -3.96
CA PRO A 120 -1.99 -1.27 -4.17
C PRO A 120 -2.43 -0.28 -5.25
N THR A 121 -3.31 -0.66 -6.18
CA THR A 121 -3.84 0.27 -7.18
C THR A 121 -4.72 1.36 -6.57
N ARG A 122 -5.34 1.11 -5.41
CA ARG A 122 -6.23 2.05 -4.74
C ARG A 122 -5.51 3.14 -3.95
N VAL A 123 -4.18 3.04 -3.82
CA VAL A 123 -3.40 4.03 -3.07
C VAL A 123 -2.99 5.25 -3.90
N ALA A 124 -3.05 5.16 -5.23
CA ALA A 124 -2.57 6.24 -6.12
C ALA A 124 -3.16 7.62 -5.78
N PRO A 125 -4.47 7.78 -5.51
CA PRO A 125 -5.02 9.09 -5.15
C PRO A 125 -4.42 9.66 -3.86
N ILE A 126 -4.05 8.81 -2.91
CA ILE A 126 -3.44 9.22 -1.64
C ILE A 126 -2.01 9.71 -1.90
N LEU A 127 -1.23 8.90 -2.63
CA LEU A 127 0.16 9.20 -2.96
C LEU A 127 0.29 10.51 -3.74
N ILE A 128 -0.56 10.69 -4.76
CA ILE A 128 -0.61 11.91 -5.56
C ILE A 128 -1.01 13.10 -4.69
N PHE A 129 -2.06 12.98 -3.88
CA PHE A 129 -2.52 14.09 -3.05
C PHE A 129 -1.45 14.57 -2.07
N VAL A 130 -0.73 13.65 -1.42
CA VAL A 130 0.37 14.02 -0.52
C VAL A 130 1.51 14.71 -1.28
N ALA A 131 1.86 14.23 -2.47
CA ALA A 131 2.93 14.80 -3.28
C ALA A 131 2.58 16.18 -3.88
N THR A 132 1.32 16.45 -4.21
CA THR A 132 0.90 17.71 -4.84
C THR A 132 0.67 18.85 -3.86
N HIS A 133 0.64 18.57 -2.56
CA HIS A 133 0.37 19.57 -1.52
C HIS A 133 1.59 19.74 -0.62
N GLN A 134 2.25 20.90 -0.74
CA GLN A 134 3.56 21.15 -0.14
C GLN A 134 3.56 20.94 1.37
N GLU A 135 2.52 21.37 2.07
CA GLU A 135 2.39 21.27 3.52
C GLU A 135 2.36 19.83 4.02
N LEU A 136 1.89 18.89 3.18
CA LEU A 136 1.94 17.46 3.44
C LEU A 136 3.29 16.86 3.02
N ALA A 137 3.78 17.24 1.83
CA ALA A 137 5.03 16.71 1.28
C ALA A 137 6.26 17.04 2.13
N THR A 138 6.26 18.17 2.85
CA THR A 138 7.35 18.56 3.73
C THR A 138 7.26 17.98 5.15
N ASP A 139 6.15 17.33 5.53
CA ASP A 139 6.03 16.73 6.86
C ASP A 139 6.89 15.45 6.94
N PRO A 140 7.78 15.31 7.94
CA PRO A 140 8.65 14.14 8.08
C PRO A 140 7.91 12.80 8.14
N ARG A 141 6.66 12.78 8.60
CA ARG A 141 5.84 11.56 8.65
C ARG A 141 5.39 11.09 7.27
N CYS A 142 5.44 11.96 6.26
CA CYS A 142 5.09 11.65 4.89
C CYS A 142 6.26 11.07 4.07
N VAL A 143 7.49 11.01 4.63
CA VAL A 143 8.67 10.56 3.89
C VAL A 143 8.50 9.15 3.31
N GLU A 144 7.94 8.21 4.08
CA GLU A 144 7.65 6.86 3.55
C GLU A 144 6.49 6.86 2.55
N ILE A 145 5.51 7.75 2.68
CA ILE A 145 4.42 7.91 1.70
C ILE A 145 4.99 8.38 0.35
N LEU A 146 5.89 9.36 0.38
CA LEU A 146 6.56 9.89 -0.80
C LEU A 146 7.50 8.84 -1.43
N ALA A 147 8.17 8.02 -0.62
CA ALA A 147 8.93 6.87 -1.10
C ALA A 147 8.03 5.85 -1.81
N CYS A 148 6.86 5.52 -1.24
CA CYS A 148 5.87 4.70 -1.91
C CYS A 148 5.39 5.33 -3.23
N TYR A 149 5.27 6.66 -3.30
CA TYR A 149 4.91 7.34 -4.53
C TYR A 149 5.98 7.19 -5.62
N VAL A 150 7.26 7.36 -5.28
CA VAL A 150 8.38 7.10 -6.22
C VAL A 150 8.28 5.69 -6.79
N LEU A 151 8.10 4.68 -5.93
CA LEU A 151 8.00 3.29 -6.37
C LEU A 151 6.72 2.99 -7.13
N TYR A 152 5.60 3.64 -6.80
CA TYR A 152 4.37 3.54 -7.58
C TYR A 152 4.62 4.00 -9.02
N ILE A 153 5.22 5.17 -9.21
CA ILE A 153 5.50 5.72 -10.54
C ILE A 153 6.45 4.80 -11.34
N SER A 154 7.51 4.28 -10.72
CA SER A 154 8.44 3.40 -11.44
C SER A 154 7.89 1.99 -11.68
N HIS A 155 7.14 1.40 -10.74
CA HIS A 155 6.75 -0.01 -10.81
C HIS A 155 5.34 -0.24 -11.37
N MET A 156 4.42 0.73 -11.21
CA MET A 156 3.06 0.65 -11.73
C MET A 156 2.92 1.42 -13.05
N ASP A 157 3.41 2.66 -13.09
CA ASP A 157 3.29 3.51 -14.29
C ASP A 157 4.44 3.27 -15.29
N ASN A 158 5.49 2.54 -14.89
CA ASN A 158 6.70 2.29 -15.67
C ASN A 158 7.41 3.57 -16.15
N ASP A 159 7.32 4.65 -15.38
CA ASP A 159 7.92 5.93 -15.71
C ASP A 159 9.15 6.20 -14.82
N VAL A 160 10.30 5.68 -15.26
CA VAL A 160 11.55 5.84 -14.50
C VAL A 160 11.99 7.29 -14.41
N ALA A 161 11.82 8.08 -15.46
CA ALA A 161 12.28 9.47 -15.51
C ALA A 161 11.53 10.32 -14.46
N LYS A 162 10.20 10.21 -14.45
CA LYS A 162 9.36 10.88 -13.45
C LYS A 162 9.62 10.37 -12.04
N SER A 163 9.87 9.06 -11.87
CA SER A 163 10.22 8.52 -10.54
C SER A 163 11.51 9.13 -9.98
N VAL A 164 12.51 9.36 -10.83
CA VAL A 164 13.78 9.99 -10.45
C VAL A 164 13.57 11.46 -10.11
N GLU A 165 12.78 12.19 -10.90
CA GLU A 165 12.43 13.59 -10.63
C GLU A 165 11.74 13.74 -9.26
N ILE A 166 10.69 12.95 -9.02
CA ILE A 166 9.95 12.93 -7.74
C ILE A 166 10.88 12.55 -6.58
N CYS A 167 11.77 11.59 -6.79
CA CYS A 167 12.72 11.17 -5.76
C CYS A 167 13.69 12.29 -5.39
N ILE A 168 14.24 13.00 -6.39
CA ILE A 168 15.12 14.14 -6.15
C ILE A 168 14.36 15.28 -5.46
N GLN A 169 13.12 15.54 -5.87
CA GLN A 169 12.29 16.60 -5.33
C GLN A 169 11.93 16.38 -3.84
N PHE A 170 11.46 15.19 -3.48
CA PHE A 170 10.87 14.95 -2.16
C PHE A 170 11.78 14.20 -1.19
N LEU A 171 12.77 13.46 -1.69
CA LEU A 171 13.64 12.61 -0.88
C LEU A 171 15.09 13.11 -0.88
N HIS A 172 15.37 14.35 -1.29
CA HIS A 172 16.73 14.90 -1.41
C HIS A 172 17.63 14.57 -0.21
N ASP A 173 17.14 14.80 1.01
CA ASP A 173 17.85 14.60 2.29
C ASP A 173 17.45 13.31 3.02
N SER A 174 16.61 12.47 2.39
CA SER A 174 16.12 11.24 3.01
C SER A 174 17.08 10.08 2.78
N LYS A 175 17.26 9.26 3.82
CA LYS A 175 17.97 7.97 3.72
C LYS A 175 17.29 7.00 2.74
N LEU A 176 16.01 7.20 2.42
CA LEU A 176 15.25 6.37 1.48
C LEU A 176 15.52 6.71 0.01
N LYS A 177 16.23 7.82 -0.28
CA LYS A 177 16.53 8.27 -1.64
C LYS A 177 17.25 7.19 -2.45
N ASP A 178 18.37 6.69 -1.94
CA ASP A 178 19.18 5.68 -2.62
C ASP A 178 18.38 4.38 -2.81
N THR A 179 17.68 3.94 -1.78
CA THR A 179 16.77 2.78 -1.83
C THR A 179 15.76 2.92 -2.97
N CYS A 180 15.05 4.05 -3.04
CA CYS A 180 14.01 4.24 -4.05
C CYS A 180 14.57 4.36 -5.47
N LEU A 181 15.69 5.07 -5.65
CA LEU A 181 16.36 5.20 -6.94
C LEU A 181 16.86 3.85 -7.45
N ARG A 182 17.59 3.10 -6.61
CA ARG A 182 18.14 1.80 -7.01
C ARG A 182 17.04 0.80 -7.34
N LEU A 183 16.00 0.70 -6.51
CA LEU A 183 14.86 -0.18 -6.81
C LEU A 183 14.21 0.18 -8.16
N SER A 184 14.00 1.48 -8.42
CA SER A 184 13.39 1.97 -9.66
C SER A 184 14.26 1.69 -10.89
N LEU A 185 15.57 1.96 -10.80
CA LEU A 185 16.52 1.75 -11.89
C LEU A 185 16.76 0.27 -12.20
N ILE A 186 16.88 -0.59 -11.18
CA ILE A 186 17.03 -2.02 -11.38
C ILE A 186 15.77 -2.61 -12.03
N TYR A 187 14.58 -2.20 -11.56
CA TYR A 187 13.31 -2.66 -12.10
C TYR A 187 13.11 -2.24 -13.57
N CYS A 188 13.18 -0.93 -13.84
CA CYS A 188 12.86 -0.34 -15.14
C CYS A 188 14.00 -0.48 -16.16
N ALA A 189 15.24 -0.22 -15.73
CA ALA A 189 16.39 -0.01 -16.62
C ALA A 189 17.48 -1.09 -16.51
N ARG A 190 17.33 -2.07 -15.60
CA ARG A 190 18.26 -3.21 -15.45
C ARG A 190 19.71 -2.78 -15.21
N THR A 191 19.90 -1.71 -14.43
CA THR A 191 21.22 -1.16 -14.13
C THR A 191 22.08 -2.09 -13.27
N GLU A 192 21.47 -3.00 -12.51
CA GLU A 192 22.15 -4.00 -11.69
C GLU A 192 21.42 -5.36 -11.76
N PRO A 193 22.04 -6.47 -11.30
CA PRO A 193 21.38 -7.77 -11.20
C PRO A 193 20.13 -7.73 -10.32
N LEU A 194 19.13 -8.55 -10.66
CA LEU A 194 17.88 -8.65 -9.88
C LEU A 194 18.08 -9.14 -8.44
N ALA A 195 19.16 -9.88 -8.16
CA ALA A 195 19.53 -10.23 -6.79
C ALA A 195 19.69 -8.98 -5.91
N ASN A 196 20.28 -7.91 -6.44
CA ASN A 196 20.48 -6.66 -5.70
C ASN A 196 19.14 -5.99 -5.39
N TRP A 197 18.13 -6.15 -6.27
CA TRP A 197 16.77 -5.66 -5.98
C TRP A 197 16.20 -6.36 -4.74
N PHE A 198 16.30 -7.69 -4.68
CA PHE A 198 15.87 -8.46 -3.50
C PHE A 198 16.71 -8.16 -2.26
N GLU A 199 18.01 -7.92 -2.40
CA GLU A 199 18.88 -7.51 -1.30
C GLU A 199 18.42 -6.18 -0.68
N ILE A 200 18.15 -5.17 -1.53
CA ILE A 200 17.69 -3.85 -1.08
C ILE A 200 16.32 -3.98 -0.39
N VAL A 201 15.42 -4.77 -0.98
CA VAL A 201 14.12 -5.05 -0.35
C VAL A 201 14.35 -5.70 1.02
N ALA A 202 15.10 -6.79 1.11
CA ALA A 202 15.41 -7.53 2.34
C ALA A 202 16.04 -6.66 3.43
N ALA A 203 16.92 -5.72 3.06
CA ALA A 203 17.55 -4.78 3.98
C ALA A 203 16.59 -3.69 4.50
N THR A 204 15.46 -3.47 3.83
CA THR A 204 14.42 -2.52 4.28
C THR A 204 13.61 -3.15 5.42
N PRO A 205 13.42 -2.47 6.57
CA PRO A 205 12.74 -3.05 7.74
C PRO A 205 11.33 -3.57 7.42
N GLU A 206 11.00 -4.78 7.88
CA GLU A 206 9.69 -5.43 7.66
C GLU A 206 8.51 -4.60 8.20
N SER A 207 8.74 -3.86 9.29
CA SER A 207 7.73 -2.98 9.90
C SER A 207 7.51 -1.67 9.13
N SER A 208 8.37 -1.32 8.17
CA SER A 208 8.25 -0.09 7.39
C SER A 208 7.07 -0.15 6.41
N LEU A 209 6.42 0.99 6.19
CA LEU A 209 5.39 1.14 5.18
C LEU A 209 5.97 0.88 3.79
N LEU A 210 7.19 1.35 3.53
CA LEU A 210 7.86 1.16 2.24
C LEU A 210 8.02 -0.34 1.90
N ARG A 211 8.49 -1.15 2.85
CA ARG A 211 8.68 -2.60 2.62
C ARG A 211 7.35 -3.29 2.36
N GLN A 212 6.35 -3.02 3.18
CA GLN A 212 5.00 -3.58 3.03
C GLN A 212 4.39 -3.18 1.68
N PHE A 213 4.62 -1.94 1.25
CA PHE A 213 4.17 -1.46 -0.06
C PHE A 213 4.85 -2.22 -1.20
N ILE A 214 6.18 -2.38 -1.18
CA ILE A 214 6.92 -3.12 -2.20
C ILE A 214 6.39 -4.55 -2.34
N GLU A 215 6.19 -5.25 -1.23
CA GLU A 215 5.68 -6.64 -1.23
C GLU A 215 4.22 -6.75 -1.67
N ALA A 216 3.45 -5.66 -1.56
CA ALA A 216 2.08 -5.62 -2.05
C ALA A 216 1.98 -5.28 -3.54
N LEU A 217 3.02 -4.69 -4.15
CA LEU A 217 3.02 -4.36 -5.57
C LEU A 217 3.04 -5.62 -6.45
N PRO A 218 2.31 -5.64 -7.58
CA PRO A 218 2.41 -6.73 -8.57
C PRO A 218 3.85 -6.94 -9.08
N ALA A 219 4.65 -5.88 -9.05
CA ALA A 219 6.06 -5.93 -9.44
C ALA A 219 6.88 -6.92 -8.61
N PHE A 220 6.52 -7.17 -7.34
CA PHE A 220 7.25 -8.10 -6.47
C PHE A 220 7.25 -9.53 -7.04
N GLU A 221 6.06 -10.03 -7.40
CA GLU A 221 5.92 -11.34 -8.05
C GLU A 221 6.44 -11.34 -9.50
N HIS A 222 6.30 -10.22 -10.21
CA HIS A 222 6.84 -10.09 -11.57
C HIS A 222 8.37 -10.22 -11.58
N VAL A 223 9.08 -9.52 -10.69
CA VAL A 223 10.54 -9.59 -10.59
C VAL A 223 10.99 -10.99 -10.18
N LYS A 224 10.29 -11.62 -9.23
CA LYS A 224 10.55 -13.02 -8.82
C LYS A 224 10.46 -13.97 -10.00
N SER A 225 9.34 -13.92 -10.72
CA SER A 225 9.08 -14.78 -11.88
C SER A 225 10.13 -14.58 -12.98
N LYS A 226 10.46 -13.32 -13.29
CA LYS A 226 11.48 -12.98 -14.29
C LYS A 226 12.86 -13.48 -13.86
N TYR A 227 13.23 -13.30 -12.60
CA TYR A 227 14.54 -13.70 -12.14
C TYR A 227 14.70 -15.23 -12.11
N LEU A 228 13.66 -15.95 -11.67
CA LEU A 228 13.65 -17.41 -11.76
C LEU A 228 13.80 -17.92 -13.20
N ALA A 229 13.14 -17.27 -14.16
CA ALA A 229 13.29 -17.61 -15.57
C ALA A 229 14.73 -17.39 -16.05
N GLU A 230 15.38 -16.29 -15.67
CA GLU A 230 16.78 -16.02 -15.98
C GLU A 230 17.71 -17.08 -15.36
N LEU A 231 17.55 -17.37 -14.07
CA LEU A 231 18.35 -18.38 -13.36
C LEU A 231 18.17 -19.77 -13.98
N SER A 232 16.96 -20.14 -14.41
CA SER A 232 16.69 -21.44 -15.05
C SER A 232 17.43 -21.64 -16.37
N ARG A 233 17.82 -20.56 -17.05
CA ARG A 233 18.61 -20.59 -18.28
C ARG A 233 20.11 -20.65 -17.99
N CYS A 234 20.53 -20.04 -16.88
CA CYS A 234 21.95 -19.99 -16.49
C CYS A 234 22.42 -21.25 -15.74
N TYR A 235 21.51 -21.95 -15.06
CA TYR A 235 21.84 -23.12 -14.25
C TYR A 235 21.19 -24.38 -14.79
N ASN A 236 21.94 -25.50 -14.83
CA ASN A 236 21.33 -26.82 -15.02
C ASN A 236 20.68 -27.32 -13.72
N GLN A 237 21.30 -26.98 -12.57
CA GLN A 237 20.80 -27.30 -11.25
C GLN A 237 21.27 -26.25 -10.23
N ILE A 238 20.47 -26.01 -9.19
CA ILE A 238 20.83 -25.11 -8.09
C ILE A 238 20.20 -25.58 -6.77
N SER A 239 20.91 -25.43 -5.66
CA SER A 239 20.34 -25.77 -4.35
C SER A 239 19.30 -24.74 -3.92
N LEU A 240 18.20 -25.21 -3.32
CA LEU A 240 17.12 -24.33 -2.86
C LEU A 240 17.59 -23.38 -1.75
N ALA A 241 18.49 -23.85 -0.87
CA ALA A 241 19.08 -23.05 0.19
C ALA A 241 19.92 -21.88 -0.38
N PHE A 242 20.71 -22.14 -1.43
CA PHE A 242 21.48 -21.08 -2.08
C PHE A 242 20.56 -20.09 -2.81
N LEU A 243 19.55 -20.58 -3.53
CA LEU A 243 18.57 -19.75 -4.20
C LEU A 243 17.84 -18.83 -3.21
N SER A 244 17.30 -19.39 -2.12
CA SER A 244 16.60 -18.65 -1.08
C SER A 244 17.51 -17.63 -0.38
N GLY A 245 18.71 -18.04 0.05
CA GLY A 245 19.60 -17.17 0.83
C GLY A 245 20.38 -16.14 0.01
N LYS A 246 20.91 -16.51 -1.15
CA LYS A 246 21.81 -15.66 -1.95
C LYS A 246 21.13 -14.86 -3.05
N TYR A 247 20.03 -15.36 -3.60
CA TYR A 247 19.35 -14.69 -4.72
C TYR A 247 18.05 -14.02 -4.33
N PHE A 248 17.35 -14.56 -3.34
CA PHE A 248 16.09 -14.03 -2.86
C PHE A 248 16.14 -13.49 -1.43
N HIS A 249 17.28 -13.59 -0.76
CA HIS A 249 17.50 -13.04 0.58
C HIS A 249 16.40 -13.41 1.61
N GLY A 250 15.85 -14.62 1.51
CA GLY A 250 14.82 -15.13 2.42
C GLY A 250 13.42 -14.52 2.25
N LEU A 251 13.18 -13.75 1.19
CA LEU A 251 11.92 -13.01 0.99
C LEU A 251 10.69 -13.88 0.66
N PHE A 252 10.90 -15.11 0.20
CA PHE A 252 9.84 -15.97 -0.33
C PHE A 252 9.75 -17.28 0.43
N GLN A 253 8.63 -17.47 1.14
CA GLN A 253 8.33 -18.74 1.84
C GLN A 253 7.86 -19.83 0.86
N ASP A 254 7.24 -19.44 -0.25
CA ASP A 254 6.66 -20.31 -1.27
C ASP A 254 7.66 -20.72 -2.37
N LEU A 255 8.94 -20.38 -2.20
CA LEU A 255 9.96 -20.53 -3.24
C LEU A 255 10.10 -21.98 -3.72
N GLU A 256 9.98 -22.97 -2.82
CA GLU A 256 10.01 -24.39 -3.18
C GLU A 256 8.90 -24.74 -4.18
N THR A 257 7.66 -24.31 -3.87
CA THR A 257 6.48 -24.56 -4.70
C THR A 257 6.63 -23.92 -6.07
N VAL A 258 7.10 -22.68 -6.13
CA VAL A 258 7.27 -21.96 -7.40
C VAL A 258 8.37 -22.61 -8.26
N VAL A 259 9.50 -22.95 -7.65
CA VAL A 259 10.65 -23.53 -8.36
C VAL A 259 10.34 -24.95 -8.87
N ALA A 260 9.49 -25.71 -8.17
CA ALA A 260 9.01 -27.01 -8.62
C ALA A 260 8.24 -26.95 -9.96
N THR A 261 7.67 -25.79 -10.31
CA THR A 261 6.99 -25.62 -11.61
C THR A 261 7.99 -25.52 -12.78
N LEU A 262 9.23 -25.12 -12.51
CA LEU A 262 10.27 -24.86 -13.52
C LEU A 262 11.24 -26.04 -13.72
N GLY A 263 11.19 -27.05 -12.87
CA GLY A 263 12.16 -28.14 -12.85
C GLY A 263 11.74 -29.34 -12.02
N ILE A 264 12.67 -30.27 -11.80
CA ILE A 264 12.47 -31.43 -10.93
C ILE A 264 13.21 -31.17 -9.63
N LEU A 265 12.51 -31.23 -8.50
CA LEU A 265 13.14 -31.19 -7.18
C LEU A 265 13.75 -32.55 -6.86
N GLN A 266 15.00 -32.53 -6.41
CA GLN A 266 15.73 -33.69 -5.94
C GLN A 266 16.20 -33.45 -4.51
N GLU A 267 15.99 -34.44 -3.65
CA GLU A 267 16.45 -34.38 -2.27
C GLU A 267 17.68 -35.27 -2.12
N SER A 268 18.78 -34.68 -1.61
CA SER A 268 20.01 -35.40 -1.27
C SER A 268 20.26 -35.33 0.22
N LYS A 269 20.69 -36.45 0.82
CA LYS A 269 21.08 -36.52 2.23
C LYS A 269 22.25 -35.58 2.59
N THR A 270 23.10 -35.22 1.63
CA THR A 270 24.30 -34.40 1.86
C THR A 270 24.15 -32.93 1.46
N HIS A 271 23.24 -32.61 0.53
CA HIS A 271 23.14 -31.28 -0.08
C HIS A 271 21.74 -30.64 0.04
N GLY A 272 20.81 -31.31 0.73
CA GLY A 272 19.43 -30.86 0.85
C GLY A 272 18.69 -30.90 -0.48
N LYS A 273 17.67 -30.03 -0.63
CA LYS A 273 16.84 -29.93 -1.83
C LYS A 273 17.55 -29.14 -2.94
N THR A 274 17.61 -29.71 -4.14
CA THR A 274 18.16 -29.10 -5.35
C THR A 274 17.12 -29.14 -6.45
N VAL A 275 16.94 -28.03 -7.18
CA VAL A 275 16.14 -28.03 -8.41
C VAL A 275 17.04 -28.34 -9.60
N LYS A 276 16.60 -29.25 -10.46
CA LYS A 276 17.15 -29.46 -11.81
C LYS A 276 16.22 -28.82 -12.84
N PHE A 277 16.71 -27.79 -13.52
CA PHE A 277 15.92 -27.08 -14.52
C PHE A 277 15.79 -27.89 -15.80
N LYS A 278 14.64 -27.79 -16.46
CA LYS A 278 14.42 -28.40 -17.78
C LYS A 278 15.27 -27.64 -18.78
N ARG A 279 16.27 -28.30 -19.40
CA ARG A 279 16.98 -27.70 -20.54
C ARG A 279 15.98 -27.43 -21.66
N ALA A 280 15.95 -26.20 -22.15
CA ALA A 280 15.38 -25.96 -23.46
C ALA A 280 16.20 -26.80 -24.46
N VAL A 281 15.56 -27.76 -25.12
CA VAL A 281 16.19 -28.48 -26.23
C VAL A 281 16.50 -27.41 -27.28
N SER A 282 17.78 -27.06 -27.45
CA SER A 282 18.15 -26.15 -28.53
C SER A 282 17.82 -26.86 -29.83
N THR A 283 16.73 -26.44 -30.46
CA THR A 283 16.52 -26.72 -31.88
C THR A 283 17.45 -25.78 -32.63
N THR A 284 18.73 -26.13 -32.63
CA THR A 284 19.71 -25.59 -33.56
C THR A 284 19.26 -26.01 -34.96
N ARG A 285 18.86 -25.04 -35.78
CA ARG A 285 18.85 -25.16 -37.24
C ARG A 285 20.12 -24.53 -37.77
#